data_AF-A0A0C9T2G7-F1
#
_entry.id   AF-A0A0C9T2G7-F1
#
_cell.length_a   1.000
_cell.length_b   1.000
_cell.length_c   1.000
_cell.angle_alpha   90.00
_cell.angle_beta   90.00
_cell.angle_gamma   90.00
#
_symmetry.space_group_name_H-M   'P 1'
#
loop_
_entity.id
_entity.type
_entity.pdbx_description
1 polymer ?
#
loop_
_entity_poly.entity_id
_entity_poly.type
_entity_poly.pdbx_seq_one_letter_code
_entity_poly.pdbx_strand_id
1 'polypeptide(L)'
;AYKPVAKKVVAVPAPLAEGFRIVRRLPDDPLAGLKPLPTKPPDFIPGVRFTAESAEALDLDPANWLWPEELKLIRWLVRDHETAFAWDASERGSFDEHFFPPVKFATVPHTPWVQRNIPIPPAIHQQV
;
A
#
# COMPACT_ATOMS: atom_id res chain seq x y z
N ALA A 1 -22.65 -13.22 7.21
CA ALA A 1 -22.39 -13.84 8.53
C ALA A 1 -22.19 -12.74 9.58
N TYR A 2 -22.76 -12.87 10.77
CA TYR A 2 -22.64 -11.88 11.86
C TYR A 2 -21.26 -11.97 12.54
N LYS A 3 -20.60 -10.82 12.76
CA LYS A 3 -19.32 -10.75 13.50
C LYS A 3 -19.61 -10.63 15.00
N PRO A 4 -19.32 -11.65 15.82
CA PRO A 4 -19.63 -11.62 17.25
C PRO A 4 -18.80 -10.56 17.98
N VAL A 5 -19.34 -10.00 19.07
CA VAL A 5 -18.70 -8.96 19.90
C VAL A 5 -17.32 -9.41 20.41
N ALA A 6 -17.16 -10.69 20.73
CA ALA A 6 -15.88 -11.28 21.13
C ALA A 6 -14.77 -11.15 20.06
N LYS A 7 -15.15 -11.06 18.77
CA LYS A 7 -14.21 -10.88 17.65
C LYS A 7 -14.13 -9.41 17.19
N LYS A 8 -14.85 -8.49 17.85
CA LYS A 8 -14.84 -7.07 17.50
C LYS A 8 -13.61 -6.41 18.11
N VAL A 9 -12.78 -5.79 17.27
CA VAL A 9 -11.65 -4.95 17.69
C VAL A 9 -12.11 -3.51 17.63
N VAL A 10 -11.86 -2.74 18.69
CA VAL A 10 -12.22 -1.31 18.80
C VAL A 10 -10.98 -0.54 19.21
N ALA A 11 -10.77 0.63 18.61
CA ALA A 11 -9.69 1.51 19.01
C ALA A 11 -9.95 2.05 20.42
N VAL A 12 -8.95 1.94 21.30
CA VAL A 12 -8.99 2.49 22.66
C VAL A 12 -7.98 3.64 22.70
N PRO A 13 -8.34 4.84 23.18
CA PRO A 13 -7.39 5.92 23.37
C PRO A 13 -6.40 5.54 24.47
N ALA A 14 -5.16 5.25 24.07
CA ALA A 14 -4.06 4.89 24.96
C ALA A 14 -2.74 5.44 24.41
N PRO A 15 -1.75 5.75 25.26
CA PRO A 15 -0.43 6.16 24.78
C PRO A 15 0.24 5.03 24.00
N LEU A 16 0.88 5.38 22.87
CA LEU A 16 1.59 4.41 22.03
C LEU A 16 2.92 4.02 22.69
N ALA A 17 3.02 2.78 23.19
CA ALA A 17 4.25 2.25 23.74
C ALA A 17 5.34 2.11 22.67
N GLU A 18 6.59 2.27 23.06
CA GLU A 18 7.74 2.36 22.15
C GLU A 18 7.88 1.12 21.24
N GLY A 19 7.62 -0.08 21.76
CA GLY A 19 7.68 -1.32 20.98
C GLY A 19 6.65 -1.47 19.86
N PHE A 20 5.66 -0.57 19.80
CA PHE A 20 4.64 -0.50 18.73
C PHE A 20 4.82 0.71 17.82
N ARG A 21 5.88 1.51 18.02
CA ARG A 21 6.20 2.60 17.10
C ARG A 21 6.60 2.03 15.74
N ILE A 22 6.16 2.69 14.68
CA ILE A 22 6.55 2.35 13.31
C ILE A 22 8.02 2.73 13.15
N VAL A 23 8.86 1.72 12.89
CA VAL A 23 10.28 1.92 12.59
C VAL A 23 10.45 1.99 11.09
N ARG A 24 11.25 2.95 10.62
CA ARG A 24 11.66 3.07 9.22
C ARG A 24 13.18 3.09 9.18
N ARG A 25 13.76 2.22 8.38
CA ARG A 25 15.21 2.18 8.16
C ARG A 25 15.47 2.75 6.77
N LEU A 26 16.31 3.78 6.71
CA LEU A 26 16.76 4.33 5.44
C LEU A 26 17.92 3.45 4.93
N PRO A 27 18.05 3.27 3.60
CA PRO A 27 19.27 2.72 3.02
C PRO A 27 20.46 3.66 3.30
N ASP A 28 21.67 3.11 3.27
CA ASP A 28 22.90 3.88 3.51
C ASP A 28 23.08 5.02 2.48
N ASP A 29 22.84 4.74 1.19
CA ASP A 29 22.83 5.72 0.11
C ASP A 29 21.58 5.55 -0.78
N PRO A 30 20.63 6.51 -0.77
CA PRO A 30 19.42 6.44 -1.58
C PRO A 30 19.65 6.67 -3.08
N LEU A 31 20.82 7.16 -3.49
CA LEU A 31 21.17 7.40 -4.89
C LEU A 31 21.98 6.25 -5.49
N ALA A 32 22.38 5.27 -4.67
CA ALA A 32 23.14 4.12 -5.11
C ALA A 32 22.38 3.35 -6.20
N GLY A 33 23.03 3.15 -7.35
CA GLY A 33 22.46 2.38 -8.46
C GLY A 33 21.61 3.18 -9.45
N LEU A 34 21.39 4.49 -9.22
CA LEU A 34 20.75 5.35 -10.22
C LEU A 34 21.65 5.50 -11.45
N LYS A 35 21.06 5.33 -12.64
CA LYS A 35 21.77 5.58 -13.89
C LYS A 35 21.89 7.08 -14.15
N PRO A 36 23.00 7.55 -14.72
CA PRO A 36 23.13 8.94 -15.12
C PRO A 36 22.10 9.29 -16.19
N LEU A 37 21.60 10.52 -16.15
CA LEU A 37 20.67 11.02 -17.16
C LEU A 37 21.39 11.11 -18.52
N PRO A 38 20.81 10.55 -19.60
CA PRO A 38 21.37 10.68 -20.93
C PRO A 38 21.23 12.13 -21.40
N THR A 39 22.31 12.69 -21.95
CA THR A 39 22.30 14.03 -22.56
C THR A 39 21.59 14.06 -23.91
N LYS A 40 21.48 12.91 -24.57
CA LYS A 40 20.70 12.69 -25.79
C LYS A 40 19.80 11.48 -25.56
N PRO A 41 18.53 11.68 -25.17
CA PRO A 41 17.65 10.56 -24.87
C PRO A 41 17.37 9.74 -26.15
N PRO A 42 17.37 8.41 -26.06
CA PRO A 42 17.02 7.57 -27.21
C PRO A 42 15.53 7.73 -27.54
N ASP A 43 15.15 7.35 -28.75
CA ASP A 43 13.74 7.24 -29.10
C ASP A 43 13.05 6.17 -28.26
N PHE A 44 11.74 6.34 -28.04
CA PHE A 44 10.97 5.47 -27.18
C PHE A 44 10.88 4.05 -27.76
N ILE A 45 11.31 3.07 -26.96
CA ILE A 45 11.18 1.65 -27.24
C ILE A 45 10.34 1.03 -26.12
N PRO A 46 9.21 0.38 -26.43
CA PRO A 46 8.38 -0.29 -25.43
C PRO A 46 9.18 -1.27 -24.57
N GLY A 47 8.94 -1.23 -23.26
CA GLY A 47 9.51 -2.14 -22.28
C GLY A 47 8.68 -3.41 -22.10
N VAL A 48 9.01 -4.17 -21.05
CA VAL A 48 8.25 -5.37 -20.67
C VAL A 48 6.92 -4.98 -20.05
N ARG A 49 6.92 -3.94 -19.20
CA ARG A 49 5.74 -3.44 -18.48
C ARG A 49 5.29 -2.10 -19.02
N PHE A 50 6.23 -1.22 -19.37
CA PHE A 50 5.90 0.08 -19.94
C PHE A 50 5.70 -0.02 -21.46
N THR A 51 4.46 -0.31 -21.85
CA THR A 51 4.06 -0.46 -23.26
C THR A 51 3.73 0.89 -23.92
N ALA A 52 3.59 0.90 -25.25
CA ALA A 52 3.16 2.10 -25.98
C ALA A 52 1.77 2.59 -25.55
N GLU A 53 0.84 1.65 -25.31
CA GLU A 53 -0.50 1.96 -24.82
C GLU A 53 -0.47 2.61 -23.43
N SER A 54 0.37 2.08 -22.53
CA SER A 54 0.57 2.66 -21.19
C SER A 54 1.21 4.04 -21.26
N ALA A 55 2.15 4.26 -22.18
CA ALA A 55 2.80 5.56 -22.38
C ALA A 55 1.84 6.62 -22.91
N GLU A 56 0.89 6.23 -23.77
CA GLU A 56 -0.15 7.12 -24.30
C GLU A 56 -1.22 7.40 -23.23
N ALA A 57 -1.66 6.37 -22.50
CA ALA A 57 -2.65 6.50 -21.43
C ALA A 57 -2.15 7.31 -20.23
N LEU A 58 -0.83 7.26 -19.94
CA LEU A 58 -0.22 8.03 -18.86
C LEU A 58 -0.24 9.54 -19.14
N ASP A 59 -0.34 9.95 -20.41
CA ASP A 59 -0.31 11.34 -20.86
C ASP A 59 0.74 12.19 -20.12
N LEU A 60 2.01 12.00 -20.47
CA LEU A 60 3.15 12.61 -19.76
C LEU A 60 3.23 14.14 -19.91
N ASP A 61 2.53 14.73 -20.87
CA ASP A 61 2.52 16.17 -21.09
C ASP A 61 1.12 16.68 -21.46
N PRO A 62 0.17 16.62 -20.51
CA PRO A 62 -1.22 17.02 -20.78
C PRO A 62 -1.33 18.52 -21.10
N ALA A 63 -0.32 19.31 -20.72
CA ALA A 63 -0.25 20.75 -20.94
C ALA A 63 0.49 21.14 -22.24
N ASN A 64 1.08 20.18 -22.97
CA ASN A 64 1.98 20.43 -24.11
C ASN A 64 3.07 21.47 -23.79
N TRP A 65 3.62 21.42 -22.57
CA TRP A 65 4.60 22.38 -22.08
C TRP A 65 6.04 21.90 -22.30
N LEU A 66 6.25 20.59 -22.33
CA LEU A 66 7.59 19.99 -22.40
C LEU A 66 8.14 20.05 -23.82
N TRP A 67 9.46 20.21 -23.93
CA TRP A 67 10.11 20.08 -25.22
C TRP A 67 10.11 18.63 -25.70
N PRO A 68 10.15 18.38 -27.02
CA PRO A 68 10.17 17.00 -27.54
C PRO A 68 11.30 16.15 -26.95
N GLU A 69 12.47 16.73 -26.69
CA GLU A 69 13.60 16.05 -26.05
C GLU A 69 13.38 15.78 -24.55
N GLU A 70 12.71 16.68 -23.83
CA GLU A 70 12.35 16.46 -22.43
C GLU A 70 11.32 15.34 -22.30
N LEU A 71 10.31 15.32 -23.19
CA LEU A 71 9.34 14.23 -23.25
C LEU A 71 10.01 12.89 -23.52
N LYS A 72 10.99 12.83 -24.43
CA LYS A 72 11.80 11.63 -24.68
C LYS A 72 12.58 11.20 -23.44
N LEU A 73 13.19 12.15 -22.72
CA LEU A 73 13.93 11.88 -21.49
C LEU A 73 13.04 11.28 -20.40
N ILE A 74 11.83 11.83 -20.21
CA ILE A 74 10.87 11.29 -19.24
C ILE A 74 10.41 9.89 -19.64
N ARG A 75 10.09 9.67 -20.93
CA ARG A 75 9.75 8.33 -21.44
C ARG A 75 10.87 7.32 -21.20
N TRP A 76 12.12 7.72 -21.42
CA TRP A 76 13.28 6.89 -21.11
C TRP A 76 13.39 6.59 -19.61
N LEU A 77 13.19 7.59 -18.74
CA LEU A 77 13.27 7.44 -17.29
C LEU A 77 12.23 6.44 -16.77
N VAL A 78 10.98 6.58 -17.20
CA VAL A 78 9.86 5.71 -16.83
C VAL A 78 10.11 4.28 -17.32
N ARG A 79 10.60 4.14 -18.57
CA ARG A 79 10.96 2.84 -19.14
C ARG A 79 12.08 2.16 -18.37
N ASP A 80 13.14 2.89 -18.03
CA ASP A 80 14.30 2.30 -17.34
C ASP A 80 13.97 1.85 -15.91
N HIS A 81 12.99 2.51 -15.29
CA HIS A 81 12.47 2.19 -13.97
C HIS A 81 11.09 1.51 -14.03
N GLU A 82 10.79 0.78 -15.12
CA GLU A 82 9.45 0.21 -15.33
C GLU A 82 9.00 -0.75 -14.22
N THR A 83 9.95 -1.34 -13.49
CA THR A 83 9.69 -2.24 -12.35
C THR A 83 9.33 -1.51 -11.06
N ALA A 84 9.63 -0.21 -10.97
CA ALA A 84 9.28 0.62 -9.80
C ALA A 84 7.81 1.04 -9.81
N PHE A 85 7.18 1.04 -10.98
CA PHE A 85 5.76 1.35 -11.16
C PHE A 85 4.93 0.06 -11.26
N ALA A 86 3.66 0.18 -10.90
CA ALA A 86 2.67 -0.87 -11.13
C ALA A 86 1.69 -0.37 -12.19
N TRP A 87 1.71 -0.99 -13.36
CA TRP A 87 0.84 -0.68 -14.49
C TRP A 87 -0.47 -1.46 -14.41
N ASP A 88 -0.44 -2.61 -13.74
CA ASP A 88 -1.62 -3.39 -13.40
C ASP A 88 -1.70 -3.72 -11.90
N ALA A 89 -2.84 -4.28 -11.51
CA ALA A 89 -3.10 -4.69 -10.13
C ALA A 89 -2.24 -5.86 -9.64
N SER A 90 -1.67 -6.66 -10.55
CA SER A 90 -0.82 -7.81 -10.28
C SER A 90 0.64 -7.42 -10.03
N GLU A 91 1.07 -6.28 -10.57
CA GLU A 91 2.40 -5.71 -10.41
C GLU A 91 2.57 -4.90 -9.11
N ARG A 92 1.53 -4.84 -8.28
CA ARG A 92 1.61 -4.16 -6.97
C ARG A 92 2.69 -4.80 -6.10
N GLY A 93 3.78 -4.05 -5.92
CA GLY A 93 4.86 -4.41 -5.02
C GLY A 93 4.46 -4.27 -3.55
N SER A 94 5.16 -5.01 -2.69
CA SER A 94 5.16 -4.79 -1.24
C SER A 94 6.43 -4.06 -0.83
N PHE A 95 6.38 -3.30 0.26
CA PHE A 95 7.58 -2.71 0.82
C PHE A 95 8.53 -3.80 1.33
N ASP A 96 9.83 -3.59 1.12
CA ASP A 96 10.85 -4.48 1.65
C ASP A 96 10.89 -4.39 3.18
N GLU A 97 10.81 -5.56 3.84
CA GLU A 97 10.83 -5.69 5.30
C GLU A 97 12.14 -5.19 5.92
N HIS A 98 13.24 -5.14 5.16
CA HIS A 98 14.52 -4.59 5.61
C HIS A 98 14.40 -3.08 5.92
N PHE A 99 13.63 -2.35 5.11
CA PHE A 99 13.39 -0.92 5.31
C PHE A 99 12.15 -0.65 6.18
N PHE A 100 11.11 -1.48 6.01
CA PHE A 100 9.83 -1.35 6.68
C PHE A 100 9.46 -2.66 7.39
N PRO A 101 9.94 -2.87 8.63
CA PRO A 101 9.56 -4.06 9.38
C PRO A 101 8.03 -4.10 9.62
N PRO A 102 7.44 -5.30 9.77
CA PRO A 102 6.00 -5.45 9.98
C PRO A 102 5.48 -4.61 11.15
N VAL A 103 4.37 -3.90 10.92
CA VAL A 103 3.73 -3.07 11.93
C VAL A 103 3.09 -3.97 12.99
N LYS A 104 3.41 -3.69 14.26
CA LYS A 104 2.78 -4.34 15.40
C LYS A 104 1.62 -3.48 15.88
N PHE A 105 0.44 -4.08 15.98
CA PHE A 105 -0.72 -3.42 16.58
C PHE A 105 -0.79 -3.74 18.07
N ALA A 106 -0.84 -2.70 18.91
CA ALA A 106 -1.13 -2.87 20.32
C ALA A 106 -2.61 -3.25 20.49
N THR A 107 -2.88 -4.46 20.94
CA THR A 107 -4.23 -4.92 21.26
C THR A 107 -4.40 -5.05 22.77
N VAL A 108 -5.52 -4.56 23.28
CA VAL A 108 -5.92 -4.75 24.68
C VAL A 108 -6.97 -5.87 24.70
N PRO A 109 -6.79 -6.92 25.51
CA PRO A 109 -7.80 -7.98 25.60
C PRO A 109 -9.09 -7.38 26.15
N HIS A 110 -10.19 -7.50 25.42
CA HIS A 110 -11.52 -7.10 25.90
C HIS A 110 -12.30 -8.33 26.34
N THR A 111 -13.04 -8.19 27.44
CA THR A 111 -14.02 -9.19 27.84
C THR A 111 -15.35 -8.83 27.19
N PRO A 112 -15.93 -9.66 26.32
CA PRO A 112 -17.25 -9.40 25.77
C PRO A 112 -18.26 -9.40 26.90
N TRP A 113 -19.13 -8.39 26.94
CA TRP A 113 -20.24 -8.41 27.88
C TRP A 113 -21.20 -9.53 27.48
N VAL A 114 -21.42 -10.48 28.40
CA VAL A 114 -22.41 -11.54 28.25
C VAL A 114 -23.65 -11.10 29.01
N GLN A 115 -24.69 -10.69 28.29
CA GLN A 115 -26.02 -10.57 28.89
C GLN A 115 -26.47 -11.99 29.25
N ARG A 116 -26.71 -12.26 30.53
CA ARG A 116 -27.41 -13.50 30.90
C ARG A 116 -28.79 -13.46 30.24
N ASN A 117 -29.17 -14.52 29.54
CA ASN A 117 -30.53 -14.65 29.04
C ASN A 117 -31.48 -14.47 30.22
N ILE A 118 -32.52 -13.66 30.02
CA ILE A 118 -33.59 -13.53 31.01
C ILE A 118 -34.15 -14.94 31.21
N PRO A 119 -34.19 -15.46 32.46
CA PRO A 119 -34.75 -16.78 32.71
C PRO A 119 -36.16 -16.84 32.15
N ILE A 120 -36.44 -17.88 31.37
CA ILE A 120 -37.79 -18.09 30.83
C ILE A 120 -38.70 -18.37 32.02
N PRO A 121 -39.78 -17.58 32.23
CA PRO A 121 -40.75 -17.86 33.28
C PRO A 121 -41.30 -19.28 33.13
N PRO A 122 -41.48 -20.04 34.22
CA PRO A 122 -41.95 -21.43 34.15
C PRO A 122 -43.26 -21.61 33.36
N ALA A 123 -44.14 -20.61 33.41
CA ALA A 123 -45.44 -20.61 32.74
C ALA A 123 -45.36 -20.69 31.20
N ILE A 124 -44.25 -20.25 30.59
CA ILE A 124 -44.09 -20.22 29.13
C ILE A 124 -43.02 -21.19 28.61
N HIS A 125 -42.47 -22.05 29.48
CA HIS A 125 -41.40 -22.98 29.11
C HIS A 125 -41.84 -24.05 28.09
N GLN A 126 -43.14 -24.33 27.96
CA GLN A 126 -43.66 -25.29 26.97
C GLN A 126 -43.91 -24.67 25.58
N GLN A 127 -43.81 -23.34 25.44
CA GLN A 127 -44.15 -22.59 24.22
C GLN A 127 -42.92 -22.09 23.44
N VAL A 128 -41.72 -22.29 23.99
CA VAL A 128 -40.42 -21.93 23.39
C VAL A 128 -39.64 -23.22 23.15
#